data_AF-T2I8V8-F1
#
_entry.id   AF-T2I8V8-F1
#
_cell.length_a   1.000
_cell.length_b   1.000
_cell.length_c   1.000
_cell.angle_alpha   90.00
_cell.angle_beta   90.00
_cell.angle_gamma   90.00
#
_symmetry.space_group_name_H-M   'P 1'
#
loop_
_entity.id
_entity.type
_entity.pdbx_description
1 polymer ?
#
loop_
_entity_poly.entity_id
_entity_poly.type
_entity_poly.pdbx_seq_one_letter_code
_entity_poly.pdbx_strand_id
1 'polypeptide(L)'
;MRSDFRGRLREYKNLVVRLYKPYINIEHLNRKEIEEVIVKPAQKSGMDIESSLKQQLINDVEDYPGSLPLLEDTLTQLWQETRNQGERFLTLKTYEDLGGIEGTIEKRA
;
A
#
# COMPACT_ATOMS: atom_id res chain seq x y z
N MET A 1 -8.43 -14.59 -6.25
CA MET A 1 -9.30 -15.33 -5.31
C MET A 1 -8.56 -15.40 -3.99
N ARG A 2 -9.18 -15.04 -2.85
CA ARG A 2 -8.54 -15.19 -1.54
C ARG A 2 -8.34 -16.70 -1.23
N SER A 3 -7.28 -17.03 -0.50
CA SER A 3 -6.82 -18.41 -0.30
C SER A 3 -7.81 -19.30 0.46
N ASP A 4 -8.57 -18.72 1.39
CA ASP A 4 -9.63 -19.35 2.19
C ASP A 4 -10.81 -19.86 1.35
N PHE A 5 -11.06 -19.28 0.17
CA PHE A 5 -12.14 -19.73 -0.71
C PHE A 5 -11.70 -20.83 -1.70
N ARG A 6 -10.40 -21.19 -1.76
CA ARG A 6 -9.92 -22.23 -2.69
C ARG A 6 -10.46 -23.62 -2.38
N GLY A 7 -10.61 -23.98 -1.10
CA GLY A 7 -11.15 -25.30 -0.71
C GLY A 7 -12.56 -25.54 -1.26
N ARG A 8 -13.36 -24.46 -1.34
CA ARG A 8 -14.73 -24.45 -1.84
C ARG A 8 -14.84 -24.61 -3.35
N LEU A 9 -13.75 -24.50 -4.12
CA LEU A 9 -13.77 -24.73 -5.57
C LEU A 9 -14.23 -26.15 -5.92
N ARG A 10 -14.02 -27.13 -5.03
CA ARG A 10 -14.49 -28.51 -5.20
C ARG A 10 -16.02 -28.61 -5.35
N GLU A 11 -16.76 -27.64 -4.82
CA GLU A 11 -18.22 -27.54 -4.94
C GLU A 11 -18.65 -27.13 -6.38
N TYR A 12 -17.75 -26.56 -7.18
CA TYR A 12 -18.03 -26.00 -8.51
C TYR A 12 -17.22 -26.68 -9.61
N LYS A 13 -17.59 -27.93 -9.96
CA LYS A 13 -16.88 -28.78 -10.94
C LYS A 13 -16.57 -28.09 -12.28
N ASN A 14 -17.54 -27.36 -12.83
CA ASN A 14 -17.38 -26.65 -14.10
C ASN A 14 -16.35 -25.50 -14.03
N LEU A 15 -16.14 -24.93 -12.84
CA LEU A 15 -15.18 -23.86 -12.60
C LEU A 15 -13.75 -24.42 -12.46
N VAL A 16 -13.61 -25.56 -11.79
CA VAL A 16 -12.31 -26.24 -11.59
C VAL A 16 -11.66 -26.59 -12.93
N VAL A 17 -12.44 -27.12 -13.89
CA VAL A 17 -11.94 -27.48 -15.23
C VAL A 17 -11.42 -26.26 -15.99
N ARG A 18 -11.99 -25.07 -15.76
CA ARG A 18 -11.57 -23.81 -16.41
C ARG A 18 -10.40 -23.11 -15.69
N LEU A 19 -10.07 -23.53 -14.47
CA LEU A 19 -9.04 -22.93 -13.62
C LEU A 19 -7.68 -23.64 -13.71
N TYR A 20 -7.45 -24.46 -14.74
CA TYR A 20 -6.15 -25.08 -15.09
C TYR A 20 -5.09 -24.05 -15.52
N LYS A 21 -4.86 -23.03 -14.70
CA LYS A 21 -3.76 -22.08 -14.84
C LYS A 21 -2.67 -22.42 -13.81
N PRO A 22 -1.38 -22.23 -14.17
CA PRO A 22 -0.30 -22.44 -13.24
C PRO A 22 -0.46 -21.54 -12.01
N TYR A 23 -0.07 -22.07 -10.85
CA TYR A 23 0.06 -21.29 -9.64
C TYR A 23 1.22 -20.31 -9.83
N ILE A 24 0.93 -19.02 -9.88
CA ILE A 24 1.94 -17.97 -9.87
C ILE A 24 2.10 -17.53 -8.43
N ASN A 25 3.28 -17.77 -7.85
CA ASN A 25 3.62 -17.18 -6.57
C ASN A 25 4.02 -15.72 -6.80
N ILE A 26 3.46 -14.81 -6.01
CA ILE A 26 3.85 -13.40 -6.01
C ILE A 26 4.69 -13.23 -4.76
N GLU A 27 5.97 -12.95 -4.94
CA GLU A 27 6.89 -12.68 -3.85
C GLU A 27 6.60 -11.32 -3.23
N HIS A 28 7.06 -11.12 -1.99
CA HIS A 28 7.04 -9.80 -1.38
C HIS A 28 7.87 -8.81 -2.20
N LEU A 29 7.43 -7.55 -2.20
CA LEU A 29 8.18 -6.48 -2.83
C LEU A 29 9.52 -6.32 -2.12
N ASN A 30 10.59 -6.15 -2.90
CA ASN A 30 11.87 -5.74 -2.34
C ASN A 30 11.87 -4.23 -2.03
N ARG A 31 12.86 -3.76 -1.27
CA ARG A 31 12.97 -2.35 -0.85
C ARG A 31 12.87 -1.35 -2.01
N LYS A 32 13.46 -1.66 -3.17
CA LYS A 32 13.41 -0.80 -4.36
C LYS A 32 11.99 -0.75 -4.95
N GLU A 33 11.30 -1.89 -5.00
CA GLU A 33 9.91 -1.94 -5.46
C GLU A 33 8.96 -1.21 -4.51
N ILE A 34 9.20 -1.28 -3.19
CA ILE A 34 8.48 -0.48 -2.19
C ILE A 34 8.68 1.01 -2.45
N GLU A 35 9.92 1.45 -2.68
CA GLU A 35 10.21 2.84 -3.05
C GLU A 35 9.44 3.27 -4.31
N GLU A 36 9.40 2.42 -5.34
CA GLU A 36 8.63 2.71 -6.56
C GLU A 36 7.12 2.81 -6.31
N VAL A 37 6.57 1.96 -5.44
CA VAL A 37 5.15 1.99 -5.05
C VAL A 37 4.81 3.28 -4.31
N ILE A 38 5.75 3.86 -3.56
CA ILE A 38 5.55 5.14 -2.88
C ILE A 38 5.68 6.31 -3.87
N VAL A 39 6.75 6.33 -4.69
CA VAL A 39 7.12 7.50 -5.50
C VAL A 39 6.29 7.63 -6.77
N LYS A 40 6.07 6.54 -7.52
CA LYS A 40 5.43 6.61 -8.84
C LYS A 40 3.99 7.16 -8.78
N PRO A 41 3.14 6.80 -7.78
CA PRO A 41 1.81 7.38 -7.67
C PRO A 41 1.81 8.88 -7.35
N ALA A 42 2.72 9.35 -6.50
CA ALA A 42 2.85 10.78 -6.20
C ALA A 42 3.24 11.57 -7.46
N GLN A 43 4.24 11.09 -8.22
CA GLN A 43 4.65 11.71 -9.48
C GLN A 43 3.51 11.77 -10.50
N LYS A 44 2.74 10.68 -10.65
CA LYS A 44 1.55 10.65 -11.52
C LYS A 44 0.46 11.64 -11.10
N SER A 45 0.44 12.01 -9.82
CA SER A 45 -0.50 12.97 -9.23
C SER A 45 0.03 14.41 -9.24
N GLY A 46 1.21 14.65 -9.81
CA GLY A 46 1.86 15.97 -9.85
C GLY A 46 2.36 16.43 -8.48
N MET A 47 2.65 15.49 -7.58
CA MET A 47 3.20 15.74 -6.26
C MET A 47 4.58 15.12 -6.12
N ASP A 48 5.39 15.76 -5.29
CA ASP A 48 6.70 15.26 -4.89
C ASP A 48 6.68 14.82 -3.42
N ILE A 49 7.68 14.05 -3.02
CA ILE A 49 7.79 13.46 -1.67
C ILE A 49 9.10 13.93 -1.05
N GLU A 50 9.03 14.39 0.19
CA GLU A 50 10.22 14.72 0.97
C GLU A 50 11.10 13.48 1.17
N SER A 51 12.42 13.63 0.99
CA SER A 51 13.36 12.52 1.11
C SER A 51 13.30 11.82 2.47
N SER A 52 13.08 12.57 3.55
CA SER A 52 12.92 12.08 4.92
C SER A 52 11.66 11.22 5.06
N LEU A 53 10.51 11.72 4.61
CA LEU A 53 9.24 11.00 4.55
C LEU A 53 9.38 9.71 3.75
N LYS A 54 10.02 9.77 2.57
CA LYS A 54 10.23 8.59 1.74
C LYS A 54 10.98 7.49 2.50
N GLN A 55 12.05 7.84 3.21
CA GLN A 55 12.79 6.85 4.01
C GLN A 55 11.94 6.30 5.16
N GLN A 56 11.19 7.16 5.84
CA GLN A 56 10.31 6.75 6.93
C GLN A 56 9.26 5.74 6.45
N LEU A 57 8.55 6.04 5.35
CA LEU A 57 7.55 5.15 4.77
C LEU A 57 8.12 3.80 4.34
N ILE A 58 9.35 3.76 3.81
CA ILE A 58 10.01 2.50 3.45
C ILE A 58 10.30 1.67 4.70
N ASN A 59 10.85 2.29 5.75
CA ASN A 59 11.18 1.59 7.00
C ASN A 59 9.92 1.05 7.69
N ASP A 60 8.82 1.81 7.65
CA ASP A 60 7.55 1.41 8.30
C ASP A 60 6.87 0.20 7.64
N VAL A 61 7.25 -0.16 6.39
CA VAL A 61 6.59 -1.23 5.62
C VAL A 61 7.49 -2.39 5.25
N GLU A 62 8.81 -2.21 5.21
CA GLU A 62 9.74 -3.23 4.73
C GLU A 62 9.78 -4.49 5.59
N ASP A 63 9.62 -4.34 6.91
CA ASP A 63 9.65 -5.44 7.87
C ASP A 63 8.26 -6.06 8.14
N TYR A 64 7.19 -5.52 7.53
CA TYR A 64 5.81 -5.96 7.76
C TYR A 64 5.15 -6.55 6.50
N PRO A 65 5.20 -7.89 6.33
CA PRO A 65 4.45 -8.57 5.28
C PRO A 65 2.95 -8.27 5.37
N GLY A 66 2.39 -7.67 4.32
CA GLY A 66 0.97 -7.29 4.28
C GLY A 66 0.66 -5.85 4.69
N SER A 67 1.68 -5.01 4.83
CA SER A 67 1.58 -3.56 5.08
C SER A 67 1.09 -2.74 3.87
N LEU A 68 1.10 -3.29 2.65
CA LEU A 68 0.75 -2.53 1.44
C LEU A 68 -0.64 -1.88 1.46
N PRO A 69 -1.73 -2.55 1.91
CA PRO A 69 -3.02 -1.89 2.06
C PRO A 69 -2.97 -0.75 3.07
N LEU A 70 -2.23 -0.91 4.17
CA LEU A 70 -2.07 0.13 5.18
C LEU A 70 -1.28 1.33 4.63
N LEU A 71 -0.25 1.06 3.82
CA LEU A 71 0.51 2.08 3.11
C LEU A 71 -0.37 2.84 2.11
N GLU A 72 -1.21 2.14 1.33
CA GLU A 72 -2.17 2.76 0.40
C GLU A 72 -3.10 3.74 1.12
N ASP A 73 -3.67 3.31 2.24
CA ASP A 73 -4.58 4.15 3.02
C ASP A 73 -3.88 5.35 3.65
N THR A 74 -2.67 5.14 4.15
CA THR A 74 -1.87 6.20 4.77
C THR A 74 -1.46 7.24 3.73
N LEU A 75 -0.99 6.82 2.55
CA LEU A 75 -0.68 7.71 1.43
C LEU A 75 -1.93 8.45 0.93
N THR A 76 -3.08 7.78 0.89
CA THR A 76 -4.36 8.42 0.51
C THR A 76 -4.74 9.55 1.45
N GLN A 77 -4.65 9.34 2.76
CA GLN A 77 -4.90 10.39 3.75
C GLN A 77 -3.87 11.51 3.67
N LEU A 78 -2.59 11.16 3.55
CA LEU A 78 -1.50 12.12 3.42
C LEU A 78 -1.71 13.02 2.19
N TRP A 79 -2.06 12.46 1.04
CA TRP A 79 -2.38 13.22 -0.17
C TRP A 79 -3.58 14.15 0.01
N GLN A 80 -4.65 13.68 0.65
CA GLN A 80 -5.83 14.50 0.90
C GLN A 80 -5.50 15.68 1.80
N GLU A 81 -4.75 15.44 2.87
CA GLU A 81 -4.37 16.48 3.83
C GLU A 81 -3.42 17.50 3.20
N THR A 82 -2.37 17.05 2.49
CA THR A 82 -1.47 17.94 1.74
C THR A 82 -2.24 18.80 0.71
N ARG A 83 -3.24 18.24 0.03
CA ARG A 83 -4.10 18.98 -0.91
C ARG A 83 -4.96 20.03 -0.22
N ASN A 84 -5.54 19.70 0.93
CA ASN A 84 -6.35 20.63 1.71
C ASN A 84 -5.51 21.83 2.18
N GLN A 85 -4.22 21.62 2.45
CA GLN A 85 -3.26 22.66 2.81
C GLN A 85 -2.76 23.48 1.62
N GLY A 86 -3.12 23.10 0.37
CA GLY A 86 -2.68 23.76 -0.85
C GLY A 86 -1.23 23.45 -1.24
N GLU A 87 -0.65 22.41 -0.65
CA GLU A 87 0.74 22.01 -0.87
C GLU A 87 0.86 21.02 -2.04
N ARG A 88 2.09 20.89 -2.57
CA ARG A 88 2.44 19.93 -3.64
C ARG A 88 3.50 18.92 -3.23
N PHE A 89 3.95 19.00 -1.97
CA PHE A 89 4.96 18.13 -1.41
C PHE A 89 4.34 17.35 -0.27
N LEU A 90 4.45 16.02 -0.31
CA LEU A 90 4.20 15.20 0.86
C LEU A 90 5.36 15.39 1.82
N THR A 91 5.09 15.83 3.04
CA THR A 91 6.11 16.15 4.05
C THR A 91 6.08 15.15 5.19
N LEU A 92 7.23 14.97 5.84
CA LEU A 92 7.32 14.13 7.03
C LEU A 92 6.41 14.68 8.15
N LYS A 93 6.32 16.00 8.26
CA LYS A 93 5.47 16.67 9.24
C LYS A 93 3.99 16.31 9.09
N THR A 94 3.43 16.41 7.89
CA THR A 94 2.02 16.06 7.66
C THR A 94 1.77 14.57 7.95
N TYR A 95 2.74 13.71 7.69
CA TYR A 95 2.68 12.29 8.02
C TYR A 95 2.67 12.04 9.54
N GLU A 96 3.54 12.72 10.29
CA GLU A 96 3.57 12.65 11.76
C GLU A 96 2.29 13.22 12.39
N ASP A 97 1.77 14.33 11.86
CA ASP A 97 0.50 14.95 12.30
C ASP A 97 -0.70 14.00 12.08
N LEU A 98 -0.61 13.08 11.11
CA LEU A 98 -1.61 12.02 10.87
C LEU A 98 -1.45 10.80 11.79
N GLY A 99 -0.39 10.74 12.60
CA GLY A 99 -0.06 9.60 13.46
C GLY A 99 0.74 8.51 12.74
N GLY A 100 1.33 8.81 11.59
CA GLY A 100 2.06 7.86 10.76
C GLY A 100 1.20 6.68 10.29
N ILE A 101 1.85 5.56 10.00
CA ILE A 101 1.20 4.33 9.54
C ILE A 101 0.26 3.74 10.60
N GLU A 102 0.58 3.87 11.89
CA GLU A 102 -0.25 3.36 12.98
C GLU A 102 -1.54 4.19 13.17
N GLY A 103 -1.47 5.52 13.00
CA GLY A 103 -2.63 6.41 13.06
C GLY A 103 -3.72 6.08 12.02
N THR A 104 -3.35 5.42 10.92
CA THR A 104 -4.31 4.92 9.93
C THR A 104 -5.09 3.69 10.42
N ILE A 105 -4.51 2.88 11.32
CA ILE A 105 -5.17 1.70 11.90
C ILE A 105 -6.26 2.14 12.89
N GLU A 106 -5.96 3.13 13.75
CA GLU A 106 -6.89 3.62 14.78
C GLU A 106 -8.15 4.25 14.19
N LYS A 107 -8.07 4.90 13.02
CA LYS A 107 -9.23 5.49 12.32
C LYS A 107 -10.17 4.46 11.69
N ARG A 108 -9.81 3.17 11.69
CA ARG A 108 -10.61 2.07 11.12
C ARG A 108 -11.17 1.10 12.15
N ALA A 109 -10.81 1.23 13.43
CA ALA A 109 -11.29 0.39 14.52
C ALA A 109 -12.70 0.77 14.99
#